data_AF-A0A833JEU8-F1
#
_entry.id   AF-A0A833JEU8-F1
#
_cell.length_a   1.000
_cell.length_b   1.000
_cell.length_c   1.000
_cell.angle_alpha   90.00
_cell.angle_beta   90.00
_cell.angle_gamma   90.00
#
_symmetry.space_group_name_H-M   'P 1'
#
loop_
_entity.id
_entity.type
_entity.pdbx_description
1 polymer ?
#
loop_
_entity_poly.entity_id
_entity_poly.type
_entity_poly.pdbx_seq_one_letter_code
_entity_poly.pdbx_strand_id
1 'polypeptide(L)'
;MRTILFYIISFLFISIIISPKIYAEGFSANWVDIMILHNGKYRVIIKYTNLKIGEYREAYVDFESKKEAIEVFQKLALGADFYWGDRKTIHFHKTPDKPNPY
;
A
#
# COMPACT_ATOMS: atom_id res chain seq x y z
N MET A 1 -17.52 -44.44 -9.39
CA MET A 1 -16.59 -43.41 -9.95
C MET A 1 -17.17 -42.00 -10.00
N ARG A 2 -18.43 -41.79 -10.43
CA ARG A 2 -19.06 -40.45 -10.49
C ARG A 2 -19.14 -39.72 -9.13
N THR A 3 -19.45 -40.43 -8.05
CA THR A 3 -19.58 -39.84 -6.70
C THR A 3 -18.24 -39.36 -6.13
N ILE A 4 -17.14 -40.09 -6.37
CA ILE A 4 -15.79 -39.71 -5.92
C ILE A 4 -15.32 -38.43 -6.62
N LEU A 5 -15.63 -38.30 -7.92
CA LEU A 5 -15.30 -37.09 -8.69
C LEU A 5 -15.99 -35.84 -8.14
N PHE A 6 -17.25 -35.97 -7.69
CA PHE A 6 -17.99 -34.87 -7.05
C PHE A 6 -17.35 -34.42 -5.72
N TYR A 7 -16.85 -35.35 -4.90
CA TYR A 7 -16.16 -35.00 -3.66
C TYR A 7 -14.83 -34.29 -3.92
N ILE A 8 -14.07 -34.69 -4.94
CA ILE A 8 -12.80 -34.04 -5.31
C ILE A 8 -13.05 -32.61 -5.81
N ILE A 9 -14.06 -32.42 -6.66
CA ILE A 9 -14.43 -31.09 -7.17
C ILE A 9 -14.92 -30.20 -6.02
N SER A 10 -15.76 -30.73 -5.12
CA SER A 10 -16.24 -30.01 -3.95
C SER A 10 -15.09 -29.57 -3.02
N PHE A 11 -14.11 -30.44 -2.79
CA PHE A 11 -12.94 -30.13 -1.97
C PHE A 11 -12.05 -29.03 -2.58
N LEU A 12 -11.93 -29.00 -3.91
CA LEU A 12 -11.23 -27.95 -4.67
C LEU A 12 -11.93 -26.59 -4.61
N PHE A 13 -13.26 -26.56 -4.53
CA PHE A 13 -14.00 -25.31 -4.37
C PHE A 13 -13.90 -24.72 -2.96
N ILE A 14 -13.80 -25.56 -1.94
CA ILE A 14 -13.64 -25.11 -0.54
C ILE A 14 -12.27 -24.45 -0.31
N SER A 15 -11.20 -24.95 -0.93
CA SER A 15 -9.84 -24.40 -0.75
C SER A 15 -9.65 -23.01 -1.36
N ILE A 16 -10.46 -22.62 -2.36
CA ILE A 16 -10.42 -21.27 -2.96
C ILE A 16 -10.99 -20.21 -1.99
N ILE A 17 -11.96 -20.57 -1.16
CA ILE A 17 -12.63 -19.62 -0.25
C ILE A 17 -11.73 -19.23 0.94
N ILE A 18 -10.81 -20.12 1.32
CA ILE A 18 -9.99 -19.95 2.54
C ILE A 18 -8.63 -19.30 2.24
N SER A 19 -8.32 -18.95 0.99
CA SER A 19 -7.07 -18.22 0.72
C SER A 19 -7.12 -16.86 1.44
N PRO A 20 -6.29 -16.64 2.48
CA PRO A 20 -6.25 -15.34 3.13
C PRO A 20 -5.77 -14.34 2.09
N LYS A 21 -6.52 -13.24 1.92
CA LYS A 21 -5.99 -12.08 1.20
C LYS A 21 -4.74 -11.66 1.98
N ILE A 22 -3.57 -11.96 1.44
CA ILE A 22 -2.30 -11.45 1.96
C ILE A 22 -2.33 -9.96 1.66
N TYR A 23 -2.90 -9.19 2.58
CA TYR A 23 -2.73 -7.75 2.58
C TYR A 23 -1.23 -7.54 2.73
N ALA A 24 -0.60 -6.95 1.71
CA ALA A 24 0.77 -6.46 1.84
C ALA A 24 0.82 -5.59 3.10
N GLU A 25 1.90 -5.66 3.86
CA GLU A 25 2.03 -4.81 5.05
C GLU A 25 2.26 -3.38 4.58
N GLY A 26 1.41 -2.45 5.02
CA GLY A 26 1.53 -1.04 4.69
C GLY A 26 2.68 -0.40 5.45
N PHE A 27 3.36 0.53 4.82
CA PHE A 27 4.40 1.35 5.43
C PHE A 27 3.86 2.74 5.69
N SER A 28 4.19 3.31 6.85
CA SER A 28 3.87 4.70 7.16
C SER A 28 5.06 5.60 6.84
N ALA A 29 4.81 6.75 6.23
CA ALA A 29 5.86 7.71 5.92
C ALA A 29 6.34 8.44 7.19
N ASN A 30 7.66 8.47 7.43
CA ASN A 30 8.26 9.34 8.43
C ASN A 30 8.45 10.76 7.91
N TRP A 31 8.77 10.88 6.62
CA TRP A 31 8.95 12.15 5.92
C TRP A 31 8.53 12.01 4.47
N VAL A 32 7.95 13.06 3.91
CA VAL A 32 7.52 13.11 2.51
C VAL A 32 8.01 14.41 1.89
N ASP A 33 8.49 14.35 0.65
CA ASP A 33 8.92 15.51 -0.13
C ASP A 33 8.41 15.42 -1.57
N ILE A 34 8.44 16.53 -2.30
CA ILE A 34 8.03 16.62 -3.71
C ILE A 34 9.00 17.50 -4.51
N MET A 35 9.45 17.02 -5.66
CA MET A 35 10.33 17.78 -6.56
C MET A 35 9.93 17.65 -8.03
N ILE A 36 10.34 18.62 -8.85
CA ILE A 36 10.18 18.59 -10.30
C ILE A 36 11.48 18.07 -10.92
N LEU A 37 11.37 17.02 -11.73
CA LEU A 37 12.48 16.42 -12.45
C LEU A 37 12.75 17.17 -13.77
N HIS A 38 13.96 17.04 -14.31
CA HIS A 38 14.35 17.71 -15.57
C HIS A 38 13.53 17.26 -16.78
N ASN A 39 12.93 16.06 -16.73
CA ASN A 39 12.02 15.55 -17.75
C ASN A 39 10.57 16.06 -17.60
N GLY A 40 10.33 17.02 -16.71
CA GLY A 40 9.01 17.62 -16.47
C GLY A 40 8.09 16.83 -15.53
N LYS A 41 8.51 15.63 -15.08
CA LYS A 41 7.74 14.82 -14.13
C LYS A 41 7.87 15.33 -12.70
N TYR A 42 6.93 14.95 -11.86
CA TYR A 42 6.87 15.28 -10.44
C TYR A 42 7.18 14.03 -9.62
N ARG A 43 8.27 14.06 -8.84
CA ARG A 43 8.65 12.95 -7.96
C ARG A 43 8.19 13.23 -6.54
N VAL A 44 7.41 12.31 -5.97
CA VAL A 44 7.15 12.27 -4.54
C VAL A 44 8.16 11.30 -3.91
N ILE A 45 8.86 11.80 -2.89
CA ILE A 45 9.87 11.08 -2.13
C ILE A 45 9.26 10.67 -0.80
N ILE A 46 9.38 9.41 -0.44
CA ILE A 46 8.81 8.85 0.78
C ILE A 46 9.95 8.23 1.58
N LYS A 47 10.22 8.77 2.77
CA LYS A 47 11.21 8.21 3.66
C LYS A 47 10.52 7.57 4.85
N TYR A 48 10.89 6.35 5.18
CA TYR A 48 10.18 5.54 6.16
C TYR A 48 11.10 4.51 6.82
N THR A 49 10.74 4.06 8.01
CA THR A 49 11.41 2.98 8.72
C THR A 49 10.73 1.65 8.39
N ASN A 50 11.48 0.70 7.85
CA ASN A 50 11.01 -0.67 7.70
C ASN A 50 11.22 -1.42 9.01
N LEU A 51 10.15 -1.54 9.80
CA LEU A 51 10.18 -2.16 11.13
C LEU A 51 10.58 -3.63 11.12
N LYS A 52 10.38 -4.36 10.01
CA LYS A 52 10.76 -5.79 9.92
C LYS A 52 12.26 -6.00 9.96
N ILE A 53 13.00 -5.08 9.35
CA ILE A 53 14.46 -5.16 9.23
C ILE A 53 15.16 -4.10 10.10
N GLY A 54 14.42 -3.19 10.72
CA GLY A 54 14.97 -2.14 11.58
C GLY A 54 15.74 -1.05 10.84
N GLU A 55 15.48 -0.86 9.54
CA GLU A 55 16.27 0.06 8.69
C GLU A 55 15.44 1.22 8.15
N TYR A 56 16.08 2.38 8.01
CA TYR A 56 15.53 3.53 7.30
C TYR A 56 15.67 3.34 5.79
N ARG A 57 14.59 3.62 5.06
CA ARG A 57 14.48 3.39 3.62
C ARG A 57 13.84 4.59 2.93
N GLU A 58 14.07 4.68 1.63
CA GLU A 58 13.52 5.71 0.76
C GLU A 58 12.84 5.06 -0.44
N ALA A 59 11.68 5.58 -0.82
CA ALA A 59 10.90 5.16 -1.97
C ALA A 59 10.50 6.38 -2.79
N TYR A 60 10.25 6.16 -4.09
CA TYR A 60 9.94 7.22 -5.04
C TYR A 60 8.78 6.83 -5.93
N VAL A 61 7.95 7.81 -6.25
CA VAL A 61 6.93 7.67 -7.29
C VAL A 61 6.92 8.93 -8.17
N ASP A 62 6.97 8.72 -9.48
CA ASP A 62 6.98 9.79 -10.48
C ASP A 62 5.60 9.92 -11.13
N PHE A 63 5.12 11.14 -11.22
CA PHE A 63 3.84 11.50 -11.84
C PHE A 63 4.06 12.44 -13.02
N GLU A 64 3.25 12.30 -14.06
CA GLU A 64 3.20 13.28 -15.16
C GLU A 64 2.42 14.55 -14.72
N SER A 65 1.45 14.40 -13.82
CA SER A 65 0.57 15.48 -13.37
C SER A 65 1.03 16.06 -12.02
N LYS A 66 1.23 17.39 -12.00
CA LYS A 66 1.49 18.13 -10.75
C LYS A 66 0.40 17.89 -9.71
N LYS A 67 -0.86 17.89 -10.16
CA LYS A 67 -2.02 17.75 -9.28
C LYS A 67 -2.01 16.38 -8.59
N GLU A 68 -1.76 15.32 -9.33
CA GLU A 68 -1.69 13.96 -8.77
C GLU A 68 -0.54 13.83 -7.76
N ALA A 69 0.63 14.39 -8.08
CA ALA A 69 1.77 14.37 -7.17
C ALA A 69 1.49 15.11 -5.85
N ILE A 70 0.84 16.29 -5.92
CA ILE A 70 0.44 17.06 -4.74
C ILE A 70 -0.60 16.30 -3.92
N GLU A 71 -1.60 15.69 -4.55
CA GLU A 71 -2.61 14.90 -3.84
C GLU A 71 -1.96 13.73 -3.09
N VAL A 72 -1.05 13.00 -3.73
CA VAL A 72 -0.32 11.91 -3.09
C VAL A 72 0.58 12.40 -1.95
N PHE A 73 1.32 13.47 -2.18
CA PHE A 73 2.14 14.11 -1.14
C PHE A 73 1.30 14.47 0.09
N GLN A 74 0.16 15.14 -0.09
CA GLN A 74 -0.71 15.56 1.00
C GLN A 74 -1.26 14.37 1.79
N LYS A 75 -1.65 13.30 1.10
CA LYS A 75 -2.18 12.09 1.74
C LYS A 75 -1.12 11.44 2.63
N LEU A 76 0.10 11.28 2.12
CA LEU A 76 1.20 10.69 2.88
C LEU A 76 1.66 11.60 4.03
N ALA A 77 1.68 12.93 3.82
CA ALA A 77 2.00 13.90 4.85
C ALA A 77 0.97 13.91 6.00
N LEU A 78 -0.28 13.50 5.73
CA LEU A 78 -1.33 13.31 6.73
C LEU A 78 -1.30 11.93 7.40
N GLY A 79 -0.29 11.10 7.10
CA GLY A 79 -0.10 9.79 7.73
C GLY A 79 -0.79 8.63 7.02
N ALA A 80 -1.12 8.75 5.73
CA ALA A 80 -1.58 7.61 4.95
C ALA A 80 -0.47 6.56 4.78
N ASP A 81 -0.85 5.29 4.82
CA ASP A 81 0.05 4.19 4.52
C ASP A 81 0.21 3.95 3.01
N PHE A 82 1.36 3.40 2.63
CA PHE A 82 1.68 3.04 1.26
C PHE A 82 2.25 1.62 1.17
N TYR A 83 2.12 0.99 0.00
CA TYR A 83 2.52 -0.40 -0.20
C TYR A 83 3.60 -0.50 -1.27
N TRP A 84 4.53 -1.42 -1.09
CA TRP A 84 5.54 -1.72 -2.08
C TRP A 84 4.94 -2.50 -3.26
N GLY A 85 5.29 -2.09 -4.49
CA GLY A 85 5.04 -2.89 -5.69
C GLY A 85 3.82 -2.52 -6.52
N ASP A 86 2.97 -1.60 -6.07
CA ASP A 86 1.88 -1.07 -6.89
C ASP A 86 1.87 0.47 -6.86
N ARG A 87 2.09 1.06 -8.04
CA ARG A 87 2.12 2.52 -8.25
C ARG A 87 0.74 3.15 -8.07
N LYS A 88 -0.34 2.36 -8.03
CA LYS A 88 -1.74 2.83 -8.02
C LYS A 88 -2.47 2.64 -6.69
N THR A 89 -1.97 1.81 -5.77
CA THR A 89 -2.66 1.53 -4.50
C THR A 89 -1.94 2.16 -3.30
N ILE A 90 -2.18 3.45 -3.12
CA ILE A 90 -2.04 4.08 -1.79
C ILE A 90 -3.36 3.80 -1.06
N HIS A 91 -3.36 2.84 -0.12
CA HIS A 91 -4.53 2.63 0.75
C HIS A 91 -4.31 3.36 2.06
N PHE A 92 -5.23 4.27 2.38
CA PHE A 92 -5.30 4.87 3.70
C PHE A 92 -5.73 3.82 4.73
N HIS A 93 -5.08 3.79 5.90
CA HIS A 93 -5.77 3.31 7.08
C HIS A 93 -7.01 4.20 7.30
N LYS A 94 -8.15 3.59 7.65
CA LYS A 94 -9.26 4.37 8.23
C LYS A 94 -8.67 5.08 9.45
N THR A 95 -8.73 6.41 9.45
CA THR A 95 -8.49 7.19 10.67
C THR A 95 -9.25 6.53 11.81
N PRO A 96 -8.61 6.20 12.94
CA PRO A 96 -9.35 5.73 14.10
C PRO A 96 -10.39 6.81 14.43
N ASP A 97 -11.66 6.40 14.51
CA ASP A 97 -12.75 7.27 14.91
C ASP A 97 -12.50 7.69 16.36
N LYS A 98 -11.81 8.83 16.52
CA LYS A 98 -11.42 9.51 17.76
C LYS A 98 -10.16 8.95 18.46
N PRO A 99 -9.35 9.84 19.07
CA PRO A 99 -8.34 9.41 20.03
C PRO A 99 -9.06 8.71 21.19
N ASN A 100 -8.70 7.47 21.49
CA ASN A 100 -9.08 6.83 22.75
C ASN A 100 -8.28 7.51 23.87
N PRO A 101 -8.91 8.25 24.82
CA PRO A 101 -8.19 9.02 25.81
C PRO A 101 -7.70 8.21 27.01
N TYR A 102 -7.81 6.88 27.01
CA TYR A 102 -7.35 6.00 28.09
C TYR A 102 -6.78 4.68 27.57
#